data_AF-A0A351CMZ3-F1
#
_entry.id   AF-A0A351CMZ3-F1
#
_cell.length_a   1.000
_cell.length_b   1.000
_cell.length_c   1.000
_cell.angle_alpha   90.00
_cell.angle_beta   90.00
_cell.angle_gamma   90.00
#
_symmetry.space_group_name_H-M   'P 1'
#
loop_
_entity.id
_entity.type
_entity.pdbx_description
1 polymer ?
#
loop_
_entity_poly.entity_id
_entity_poly.type
_entity_poly.pdbx_seq_one_letter_code
_entity_poly.pdbx_strand_id
1 'polypeptide(L)'
;MEIISLFFGIAIGALAVFLLLNSKLQFSKNKNQQLEDSFQEKEKLYKQQIELIGLSKEQMSKDFKSVATDILEKDRANLQTKNSELLTPLQTQLKDFRNKIESITTEQVKDRAALSQQIDNLKKVSSEAQESTQSLTNALTYDNKQQGDWGEMILSSILSSSGLREGKEFDTQKQFKNEEGESFKPDVVLHLPEGKDIIIDSKVSLKAYKEYIANQSNSTLLSDHVKSI
;
A
#
# COMPACT_ATOMS: atom_id res chain seq x y z
N MET A 1 -38.63 -32.89 -13.26
CA MET A 1 -38.32 -31.63 -13.98
C MET A 1 -37.80 -30.54 -13.04
N GLU A 2 -38.31 -30.41 -11.81
CA GLU A 2 -37.91 -29.33 -10.88
C GLU A 2 -36.47 -29.43 -10.35
N ILE A 3 -36.00 -30.63 -10.00
CA ILE A 3 -34.64 -30.84 -9.44
C ILE A 3 -33.54 -30.41 -10.43
N ILE A 4 -33.73 -30.66 -11.73
CA ILE A 4 -32.75 -30.33 -12.77
C ILE A 4 -32.60 -28.80 -12.92
N SER A 5 -33.69 -28.05 -12.76
CA SER A 5 -33.66 -26.59 -12.84
C SER A 5 -32.93 -25.94 -11.65
N LEU A 6 -33.04 -26.54 -10.46
CA LEU A 6 -32.35 -26.08 -9.26
C LEU A 6 -30.82 -26.27 -9.37
N PHE A 7 -30.39 -27.44 -9.86
CA PHE A 7 -28.97 -27.71 -10.12
C PHE A 7 -28.39 -26.79 -11.19
N PHE A 8 -29.17 -26.46 -12.23
CA PHE A 8 -28.73 -25.55 -13.29
C PHE A 8 -28.55 -24.11 -12.77
N GLY A 9 -29.45 -23.63 -11.90
CA GLY A 9 -29.33 -22.32 -11.25
C GLY A 9 -28.10 -22.20 -10.35
N ILE A 10 -27.83 -23.23 -9.54
CA ILE A 10 -26.63 -23.29 -8.67
C ILE A 10 -25.35 -23.30 -9.53
N ALA A 11 -25.33 -24.07 -10.63
CA ALA A 11 -24.18 -24.13 -11.53
C ALA A 11 -23.91 -22.77 -12.19
N ILE A 12 -24.94 -22.06 -12.65
CA ILE A 12 -24.80 -20.71 -13.22
C ILE A 12 -24.32 -19.71 -12.16
N GLY A 13 -24.86 -19.77 -10.94
CA GLY A 13 -24.45 -18.91 -9.84
C GLY A 13 -22.98 -19.12 -9.46
N ALA A 14 -22.55 -20.37 -9.34
CA ALA A 14 -21.15 -20.72 -9.08
C ALA A 14 -20.22 -20.24 -10.22
N LEU A 15 -20.65 -20.38 -11.47
CA LEU A 15 -19.90 -19.88 -12.63
C LEU A 15 -19.76 -18.35 -12.62
N ALA A 16 -20.83 -17.63 -12.29
CA ALA A 16 -20.83 -16.17 -12.20
C ALA A 16 -19.92 -15.67 -11.07
N VAL A 17 -19.98 -16.30 -9.90
CA VAL A 17 -19.11 -16.00 -8.76
C VAL A 17 -17.65 -16.27 -9.11
N PHE A 18 -17.36 -17.41 -9.74
CA PHE A 18 -16.01 -17.76 -10.19
C PHE A 18 -15.44 -16.74 -11.17
N LEU A 19 -16.23 -16.28 -12.15
CA LEU A 19 -15.81 -15.24 -13.10
C LEU A 19 -15.54 -13.89 -12.41
N LEU A 20 -16.37 -13.51 -11.43
CA LEU A 20 -16.18 -12.28 -10.66
C LEU A 20 -14.94 -12.32 -9.76
N LEU A 21 -14.68 -13.44 -9.09
CA LEU A 21 -13.46 -13.62 -8.28
C LEU A 21 -12.21 -13.64 -9.16
N ASN A 22 -12.24 -14.34 -10.29
CA ASN A 22 -11.10 -14.40 -11.20
C ASN A 22 -10.80 -13.02 -11.81
N SER A 23 -11.82 -12.26 -12.20
CA SER A 23 -11.62 -10.88 -12.70
C SER A 23 -11.05 -9.94 -11.64
N LYS A 24 -11.51 -10.01 -10.39
CA LYS A 24 -10.92 -9.24 -9.27
C LYS A 24 -9.48 -9.66 -8.97
N LEU A 25 -9.17 -10.95 -9.05
CA LEU A 25 -7.82 -11.46 -8.84
C LEU A 25 -6.86 -10.92 -9.90
N GLN A 26 -7.27 -10.96 -11.18
CA GLN A 26 -6.49 -10.40 -12.28
C GLN A 26 -6.30 -8.88 -12.13
N PHE A 27 -7.35 -8.17 -11.70
CA PHE A 27 -7.26 -6.75 -11.43
C PHE A 27 -6.25 -6.42 -10.32
N SER A 28 -6.27 -7.15 -9.20
CA SER A 28 -5.30 -6.95 -8.11
C SER A 28 -3.87 -7.31 -8.53
N LYS A 29 -3.67 -8.41 -9.28
CA LYS A 29 -2.36 -8.77 -9.83
C LYS A 29 -1.82 -7.68 -10.75
N ASN A 30 -2.64 -7.21 -11.68
CA ASN A 30 -2.27 -6.14 -12.61
C ASN A 30 -1.93 -4.84 -11.86
N LYS A 31 -2.66 -4.51 -10.79
CA LYS A 31 -2.40 -3.30 -10.00
C LYS A 31 -1.07 -3.38 -9.24
N ASN A 32 -0.75 -4.54 -8.66
CA ASN A 32 0.54 -4.77 -8.01
C ASN A 32 1.69 -4.74 -9.03
N GLN A 33 1.49 -5.31 -10.22
CA GLN A 33 2.47 -5.28 -11.29
C GLN A 33 2.70 -3.84 -11.79
N GLN A 34 1.63 -3.07 -12.00
CA GLN A 34 1.72 -1.65 -12.36
C GLN A 34 2.42 -0.82 -11.28
N LEU A 35 2.18 -1.12 -10.00
CA LEU A 35 2.87 -0.47 -8.89
C LEU A 35 4.37 -0.75 -8.94
N GLU A 36 4.76 -2.00 -9.13
CA GLU A 36 6.16 -2.42 -9.27
C GLU A 36 6.84 -1.78 -10.49
N ASP A 37 6.17 -1.82 -11.65
CA ASP A 37 6.65 -1.21 -12.89
C ASP A 37 6.82 0.30 -12.72
N SER A 38 5.87 0.98 -12.07
CA SER A 38 5.94 2.42 -11.80
C SER A 38 7.06 2.78 -10.82
N PHE A 39 7.37 1.87 -9.88
CA PHE A 39 8.45 2.05 -8.92
C PHE A 39 9.81 1.92 -9.63
N GLN A 40 9.98 0.89 -10.45
CA GLN A 40 11.20 0.68 -11.24
C GLN A 40 11.43 1.79 -12.27
N GLU A 41 10.37 2.26 -12.92
CA GLU A 41 10.44 3.39 -13.86
C GLU A 41 10.87 4.67 -13.14
N LYS A 42 10.29 4.97 -11.98
CA LYS A 42 10.72 6.09 -11.14
C LYS A 42 12.17 5.94 -10.70
N GLU A 43 12.60 4.77 -10.24
CA GLU A 43 13.99 4.53 -9.83
C GLU A 43 14.96 4.81 -11.00
N LYS A 44 14.62 4.35 -12.21
CA LYS A 44 15.41 4.58 -13.41
C LYS A 44 15.46 6.06 -13.78
N LEU A 45 14.33 6.76 -13.75
CA LEU A 45 14.24 8.20 -13.98
C LEU A 45 15.11 8.96 -12.96
N TYR A 46 15.09 8.58 -11.69
CA TYR A 46 15.91 9.21 -10.66
C TYR A 46 17.41 9.00 -10.90
N LYS A 47 17.84 7.78 -11.29
CA LYS A 47 19.24 7.53 -11.66
C LYS A 47 19.68 8.41 -12.83
N GLN A 48 18.86 8.50 -13.87
CA GLN A 48 19.14 9.36 -15.03
C GLN A 48 19.22 10.84 -14.63
N GLN A 49 18.35 11.31 -13.74
CA GLN A 49 18.34 12.69 -13.27
C GLN A 49 19.62 13.02 -12.47
N ILE A 50 20.08 12.09 -11.61
CA ILE A 50 21.35 12.23 -10.88
C ILE A 50 22.53 12.30 -11.85
N GLU A 51 22.54 11.44 -12.86
CA GLU A 51 23.60 11.42 -13.88
C GLU A 51 23.64 12.71 -14.70
N LEU A 52 22.47 13.19 -15.17
CA LEU A 52 22.33 14.45 -15.90
C LEU A 52 22.83 15.64 -15.06
N ILE A 53 22.52 15.67 -13.77
CA ILE A 53 23.02 16.70 -12.84
C ILE A 53 24.54 16.61 -12.70
N GLY A 54 25.09 15.40 -12.60
CA GLY A 54 26.54 15.18 -12.58
C GLY A 54 27.24 15.73 -13.82
N LEU A 55 26.71 15.40 -15.01
CA LEU A 55 27.20 15.91 -16.29
C LEU A 55 27.05 17.43 -16.41
N SER A 56 25.91 17.98 -16.01
CA SER A 56 25.68 19.42 -16.01
C SER A 56 26.67 20.15 -15.10
N LYS A 57 26.96 19.61 -13.91
CA LYS A 57 27.98 20.15 -13.00
C LYS A 57 29.37 20.14 -13.62
N GLU A 58 29.75 19.05 -14.28
CA GLU A 58 31.05 18.94 -14.96
C GLU A 58 31.17 19.95 -16.10
N GLN A 59 30.12 20.05 -16.93
CA GLN A 59 30.05 21.03 -18.01
C GLN A 59 30.11 22.47 -17.48
N MET A 60 29.34 22.80 -16.44
CA MET A 60 29.38 24.12 -15.80
C MET A 60 30.77 24.44 -15.24
N SER A 61 31.47 23.45 -14.69
CA SER A 61 32.85 23.62 -14.22
C SER A 61 33.84 23.87 -15.37
N LYS A 62 33.64 23.22 -16.53
CA LYS A 62 34.42 23.48 -17.74
C LYS A 62 34.12 24.86 -18.31
N ASP A 63 32.85 25.21 -18.45
CA ASP A 63 32.41 26.51 -18.94
C ASP A 63 32.91 27.63 -18.02
N PHE A 64 32.87 27.43 -16.71
CA PHE A 64 33.49 28.34 -15.74
C PHE A 64 34.98 28.51 -15.98
N LYS A 65 35.72 27.40 -16.18
CA LYS A 65 37.16 27.45 -16.43
C LYS A 65 37.47 28.16 -17.75
N SER A 66 36.66 27.94 -18.79
CA SER A 66 36.78 28.62 -20.08
C SER A 66 36.50 30.11 -19.95
N VAL A 67 35.37 30.48 -19.33
CA VAL A 67 34.98 31.89 -19.11
C VAL A 67 36.00 32.61 -18.23
N ALA A 68 36.50 31.97 -17.18
CA ALA A 68 37.55 32.54 -16.34
C ALA A 68 38.86 32.75 -17.13
N THR A 69 39.20 31.83 -18.04
CA THR A 69 40.39 31.96 -18.90
C THR A 69 40.18 33.07 -19.93
N ASP A 70 39.03 33.12 -20.59
CA ASP A 70 38.68 34.15 -21.58
C ASP A 70 38.61 35.55 -20.95
N ILE A 71 38.03 35.67 -19.74
CA ILE A 71 38.01 36.93 -18.99
C ILE A 71 39.45 37.32 -18.61
N LEU A 72 40.26 36.39 -18.10
CA LEU A 72 41.65 36.68 -17.74
C LEU A 72 42.52 37.05 -18.96
N GLU A 73 42.27 36.47 -20.13
CA GLU A 73 42.97 36.81 -21.38
C GLU A 73 42.50 38.14 -21.98
N LYS A 74 41.18 38.38 -22.06
CA LYS A 74 40.62 39.68 -22.49
C LYS A 74 41.01 40.80 -21.54
N ASP A 75 40.99 40.55 -20.23
CA ASP A 75 41.41 41.52 -19.24
C ASP A 75 42.93 41.70 -19.26
N ARG A 76 43.76 40.69 -19.54
CA ARG A 76 45.21 40.90 -19.72
C ARG A 76 45.53 41.93 -20.80
N ALA A 77 44.78 41.96 -21.90
CA ALA A 77 44.95 42.94 -22.97
C ALA A 77 44.51 44.36 -22.55
N ASN A 78 43.52 44.48 -21.65
CA ASN A 78 43.02 45.77 -21.14
C ASN A 78 43.76 46.26 -19.86
N LEU A 79 44.29 45.34 -19.05
CA LEU A 79 45.08 45.60 -17.83
C LEU A 79 46.42 46.24 -18.14
N GLN A 80 46.91 46.13 -19.38
CA GLN A 80 48.11 46.82 -19.83
C GLN A 80 47.90 48.34 -20.00
N THR A 81 46.65 48.84 -19.98
CA THR A 81 46.37 50.25 -20.27
C THR A 81 45.68 51.07 -19.17
N LYS A 82 44.90 50.54 -18.22
CA LYS A 82 44.37 51.35 -17.09
C LYS A 82 44.18 50.60 -15.76
N ASN A 83 44.59 51.30 -14.69
CA ASN A 83 44.61 50.96 -13.27
C ASN A 83 43.27 50.51 -12.67
N SER A 84 43.35 49.59 -11.69
CA SER A 84 42.54 49.35 -10.48
C SER A 84 40.99 49.44 -10.47
N GLU A 85 40.37 50.32 -11.24
CA GLU A 85 38.92 50.59 -11.23
C GLU A 85 38.08 49.50 -11.91
N LEU A 86 38.68 48.72 -12.83
CA LEU A 86 38.01 47.60 -13.52
C LEU A 86 38.07 46.27 -12.74
N LEU A 87 38.95 46.14 -11.73
CA LEU A 87 39.07 44.91 -10.94
C LEU A 87 38.00 44.81 -9.84
N THR A 88 37.47 45.92 -9.36
CA THR A 88 36.48 45.96 -8.28
C THR A 88 35.13 45.34 -8.67
N PRO A 89 34.56 45.61 -9.87
CA PRO A 89 33.32 44.96 -10.31
C PRO A 89 33.47 43.44 -10.46
N LEU A 90 34.61 42.97 -10.98
CA LEU A 90 34.91 41.54 -11.14
C LEU A 90 35.00 40.84 -9.78
N GLN A 91 35.70 41.44 -8.82
CA GLN A 91 35.80 40.92 -7.46
C GLN A 91 34.44 40.83 -6.76
N THR A 92 33.58 41.83 -7.01
CA THR A 92 32.22 41.88 -6.46
C THR A 92 31.34 40.79 -7.07
N GLN A 93 31.34 40.64 -8.40
CA GLN A 93 30.59 39.57 -9.08
C GLN A 93 31.07 38.17 -8.70
N LEU A 94 32.38 37.95 -8.54
CA LEU A 94 32.93 36.69 -8.04
C LEU A 94 32.49 36.39 -6.61
N LYS A 95 32.41 37.42 -5.75
CA LYS A 95 31.93 37.28 -4.39
C LYS A 95 30.44 36.94 -4.35
N ASP A 96 29.61 37.63 -5.13
CA ASP A 96 28.18 37.37 -5.21
C ASP A 96 27.88 35.98 -5.79
N PHE A 97 28.63 35.57 -6.80
CA PHE A 97 28.55 34.22 -7.36
C PHE A 97 28.95 33.15 -6.35
N ARG A 98 30.05 33.35 -5.62
CA ARG A 98 30.48 32.42 -4.55
C ARG A 98 29.40 32.28 -3.49
N ASN A 99 28.83 33.40 -3.03
CA ASN A 99 27.74 33.40 -2.05
C ASN A 99 26.51 32.66 -2.59
N LYS A 100 26.18 32.83 -3.88
CA LYS A 100 25.06 32.14 -4.50
C LYS A 100 25.28 30.63 -4.61
N ILE A 101 26.49 30.19 -4.97
CA ILE A 101 26.85 28.76 -4.98
C ILE A 101 26.80 28.17 -3.58
N GLU A 102 27.32 28.86 -2.58
CA GLU A 102 27.30 28.39 -1.18
C GLU A 102 25.87 28.27 -0.64
N SER A 103 25.02 29.24 -0.96
CA SER A 103 23.58 29.20 -0.65
C SER A 103 22.88 28.02 -1.32
N ILE A 104 23.08 27.83 -2.63
CA ILE A 104 22.47 26.71 -3.38
C ILE A 104 22.95 25.36 -2.81
N THR A 105 24.24 25.23 -2.52
CA THR A 105 24.81 23.98 -1.99
C THR A 105 24.23 23.67 -0.61
N THR A 106 24.06 24.69 0.22
CA THR A 106 23.47 24.53 1.57
C THR A 106 21.99 24.15 1.50
N GLU A 107 21.23 24.79 0.61
CA GLU A 107 19.83 24.46 0.37
C GLU A 107 19.68 23.03 -0.17
N GLN A 108 20.53 22.61 -1.11
CA GLN A 108 20.57 21.24 -1.62
C GLN A 108 20.91 20.19 -0.55
N VAL A 109 21.83 20.49 0.37
CA VAL A 109 22.16 19.59 1.48
C VAL A 109 20.95 19.42 2.40
N LYS A 110 20.23 20.52 2.69
CA LYS A 110 19.01 20.50 3.50
C LYS A 110 17.90 19.70 2.84
N ASP A 111 17.67 19.91 1.54
CA ASP A 111 16.66 19.17 0.77
C ASP A 111 16.98 17.68 0.69
N ARG A 112 18.26 17.32 0.52
CA ARG A 112 18.71 15.92 0.58
C ARG A 112 18.47 15.29 1.95
N ALA A 113 18.75 16.02 3.03
CA ALA A 113 18.50 15.52 4.38
C ALA A 113 17.01 15.29 4.64
N ALA A 114 16.16 16.24 4.24
CA ALA A 114 14.71 16.11 4.34
C ALA A 114 14.19 14.92 3.51
N LEU A 115 14.68 14.77 2.28
CA LEU A 115 14.31 13.65 1.42
C LEU A 115 14.73 12.29 2.01
N SER A 116 15.96 12.20 2.55
CA SER A 116 16.44 10.99 3.23
C SER A 116 15.54 10.60 4.39
N GLN A 117 15.13 11.59 5.20
CA GLN A 117 14.21 11.37 6.31
C GLN A 117 12.82 10.90 5.82
N GLN A 118 12.32 11.46 4.71
CA GLN A 118 11.08 11.01 4.09
C GLN A 118 11.16 9.54 3.65
N ILE A 119 12.29 9.13 3.06
CA ILE A 119 12.56 7.75 2.64
C ILE A 119 12.58 6.81 3.85
N ASP A 120 13.28 7.20 4.91
CA ASP A 120 13.35 6.39 6.13
C ASP A 120 11.97 6.22 6.76
N ASN A 121 11.15 7.27 6.77
CA ASN A 121 9.78 7.20 7.25
C ASN A 121 8.91 6.30 6.36
N LEU A 122 9.00 6.41 5.03
CA LEU A 122 8.28 5.52 4.11
C LEU A 122 8.67 4.06 4.30
N LYS A 123 9.97 3.78 4.45
CA LYS A 123 10.48 2.43 4.73
C LYS A 123 9.92 1.88 6.04
N LYS A 124 9.87 2.70 7.09
CA LYS A 124 9.29 2.34 8.38
C LYS A 124 7.80 2.00 8.24
N VAL A 125 7.01 2.89 7.63
CA VAL A 125 5.57 2.66 7.40
C VAL A 125 5.33 1.39 6.57
N SER A 126 6.14 1.16 5.54
CA SER A 126 6.06 -0.07 4.73
C SER A 126 6.33 -1.33 5.56
N SER A 127 7.32 -1.28 6.45
CA SER A 127 7.65 -2.41 7.34
C SER A 127 6.52 -2.68 8.33
N GLU A 128 5.97 -1.65 8.97
CA GLU A 128 4.85 -1.76 9.92
C GLU A 128 3.59 -2.31 9.24
N ALA A 129 3.31 -1.88 8.00
CA ALA A 129 2.21 -2.41 7.21
C ALA A 129 2.40 -3.89 6.85
N GLN A 130 3.62 -4.29 6.50
CA GLN A 130 3.95 -5.69 6.21
C GLN A 130 3.79 -6.56 7.46
N GLU A 131 4.27 -6.10 8.61
CA GLU A 131 4.13 -6.80 9.90
C GLU A 131 2.65 -6.93 10.31
N SER A 132 1.86 -5.86 10.15
CA SER A 132 0.42 -5.88 10.44
C SER A 132 -0.32 -6.85 9.53
N THR A 133 0.02 -6.89 8.24
CA THR A 133 -0.55 -7.83 7.26
C THR A 133 -0.18 -9.27 7.60
N GLN A 134 1.06 -9.52 8.04
CA GLN A 134 1.51 -10.84 8.46
C GLN A 134 0.78 -11.28 9.73
N SER A 135 0.66 -10.40 10.71
CA SER A 135 -0.09 -10.65 11.96
C SER A 135 -1.55 -10.95 11.68
N LEU A 136 -2.21 -10.16 10.83
CA LEU A 136 -3.59 -10.41 10.40
C LEU A 136 -3.73 -11.75 9.66
N THR A 137 -2.81 -12.04 8.73
CA THR A 137 -2.80 -13.33 8.01
C THR A 137 -2.65 -14.50 8.98
N ASN A 138 -1.80 -14.35 10.00
CA ASN A 138 -1.58 -15.37 11.00
C ASN A 138 -2.81 -15.56 11.90
N ALA A 139 -3.41 -14.47 12.38
CA ALA A 139 -4.65 -14.48 13.15
C ALA A 139 -5.79 -15.19 12.41
N LEU A 140 -5.92 -14.94 11.11
CA LEU A 140 -6.95 -15.55 10.26
C LEU A 140 -6.66 -17.00 9.85
N THR A 141 -5.46 -17.55 10.11
CA THR A 141 -5.10 -18.91 9.65
C THR A 141 -4.60 -19.88 10.71
N TYR A 142 -4.15 -19.39 11.87
CA TYR A 142 -3.58 -20.24 12.92
C TYR A 142 -4.24 -20.05 14.29
N ASP A 143 -4.91 -18.93 14.54
CA ASP A 143 -5.58 -18.67 15.81
C ASP A 143 -7.10 -18.85 15.66
N ASN A 144 -7.59 -20.01 16.12
CA ASN A 144 -9.01 -20.36 16.04
C ASN A 144 -9.92 -19.33 16.74
N LYS A 145 -9.45 -18.66 17.79
CA LYS A 145 -10.26 -17.67 18.53
C LYS A 145 -10.36 -16.37 17.75
N GLN A 146 -9.23 -15.81 17.32
CA GLN A 146 -9.22 -14.56 16.53
C GLN A 146 -9.95 -14.73 15.19
N GLN A 147 -9.88 -15.93 14.61
CA GLN A 147 -10.62 -16.27 13.40
C GLN A 147 -12.13 -16.32 13.62
N GLY A 148 -12.59 -16.85 14.76
CA GLY A 148 -13.99 -16.79 15.19
C GLY A 148 -14.46 -15.35 15.42
N ASP A 149 -13.71 -14.59 16.22
CA ASP A 149 -14.00 -13.17 16.50
C ASP A 149 -14.11 -12.33 15.20
N TRP A 150 -13.27 -12.61 14.20
CA TRP A 150 -13.35 -11.98 12.88
C TRP A 150 -14.59 -12.41 12.09
N GLY A 151 -14.96 -13.70 12.14
CA GLY A 151 -16.19 -14.22 11.54
C GLY A 151 -17.43 -13.52 12.10
N GLU A 152 -17.49 -13.36 13.42
CA GLU A 152 -18.57 -12.65 14.12
C GLU A 152 -18.63 -11.17 13.71
N MET A 153 -17.47 -10.49 13.64
CA MET A 153 -17.38 -9.09 13.19
C MET A 153 -17.93 -8.91 11.77
N ILE A 154 -17.53 -9.79 10.85
CA ILE A 154 -18.01 -9.76 9.46
C ILE A 154 -19.51 -10.04 9.40
N LEU A 155 -20.01 -11.02 10.17
CA LEU A 155 -21.44 -11.32 10.25
C LEU A 155 -22.24 -10.10 10.73
N SER A 156 -21.80 -9.44 11.82
CA SER A 156 -22.42 -8.21 12.33
C SER A 156 -22.42 -7.08 11.29
N SER A 157 -21.30 -6.92 10.54
CA SER A 157 -21.21 -5.94 9.46
C SER A 157 -22.17 -6.25 8.30
N ILE A 158 -22.35 -7.53 7.94
CA ILE A 158 -23.28 -7.95 6.88
C ILE A 158 -24.73 -7.67 7.30
N LEU A 159 -25.10 -8.02 8.52
CA LEU A 159 -26.44 -7.76 9.06
C LEU A 159 -26.73 -6.25 9.10
N SER A 160 -25.78 -5.47 9.62
CA SER A 160 -25.87 -4.01 9.67
C SER A 160 -26.02 -3.37 8.29
N SER A 161 -25.20 -3.81 7.32
CA SER A 161 -25.28 -3.31 5.94
C SER A 161 -26.55 -3.75 5.20
N SER A 162 -27.16 -4.86 5.62
CA SER A 162 -28.47 -5.31 5.14
C SER A 162 -29.64 -4.51 5.73
N GLY A 163 -29.36 -3.54 6.60
CA GLY A 163 -30.37 -2.64 7.19
C GLY A 163 -30.91 -3.10 8.55
N LEU A 164 -30.37 -4.18 9.13
CA LEU A 164 -30.71 -4.64 10.46
C LEU A 164 -29.93 -3.84 11.51
N ARG A 165 -30.52 -3.53 12.67
CA ARG A 165 -29.84 -2.77 13.73
C ARG A 165 -29.52 -3.66 14.91
N GLU A 166 -28.28 -3.57 15.38
CA GLU A 166 -27.83 -4.24 16.59
C GLU A 166 -28.65 -3.73 17.80
N GLY A 167 -29.04 -4.64 18.69
CA GLY A 167 -29.90 -4.38 19.83
C GLY A 167 -31.39 -4.23 19.51
N LYS A 168 -31.80 -4.40 18.23
CA LYS A 168 -33.20 -4.39 17.80
C LYS A 168 -33.56 -5.61 16.96
N GLU A 169 -33.03 -5.65 15.74
CA GLU A 169 -33.30 -6.73 14.81
C GLU A 169 -32.30 -7.88 14.98
N PHE A 170 -31.12 -7.64 15.55
CA PHE A 170 -30.21 -8.70 15.95
C PHE A 170 -29.42 -8.34 17.21
N ASP A 171 -28.95 -9.35 17.92
CA ASP A 171 -28.04 -9.24 19.07
C ASP A 171 -26.81 -10.12 18.87
N THR A 172 -25.63 -9.59 19.21
CA THR A 172 -24.37 -10.33 19.24
C THR A 172 -24.08 -10.82 20.67
N GLN A 173 -23.49 -12.02 20.80
CA GLN A 173 -22.88 -12.50 22.04
C GLN A 173 -23.74 -12.53 23.33
N LYS A 174 -25.08 -12.50 23.24
CA LYS A 174 -25.93 -12.61 24.43
C LYS A 174 -25.81 -14.00 25.05
N GLN A 175 -25.48 -14.04 26.34
CA GLN A 175 -25.47 -15.27 27.12
C GLN A 175 -26.89 -15.59 27.57
N PHE A 176 -27.46 -16.65 27.01
CA PHE A 176 -28.77 -17.17 27.41
C PHE A 176 -28.59 -18.30 28.42
N LYS A 177 -29.51 -18.41 29.37
CA LYS A 177 -29.59 -19.55 30.29
C LYS A 177 -30.87 -20.31 30.00
N ASN A 178 -30.79 -21.63 29.82
CA ASN A 178 -31.99 -22.46 29.74
C ASN A 178 -32.61 -22.66 31.13
N GLU A 179 -33.79 -23.28 31.18
CA GLU A 179 -34.50 -23.59 32.44
C GLU A 179 -33.73 -24.55 33.36
N GLU A 180 -32.77 -25.30 32.80
CA GLU A 180 -31.89 -26.24 33.50
C GLU A 180 -30.58 -25.58 33.99
N GLY A 181 -30.38 -24.29 33.72
CA GLY A 181 -29.21 -23.51 34.15
C GLY A 181 -27.99 -23.58 33.22
N GLU A 182 -28.08 -24.29 32.09
CA GLU A 182 -27.04 -24.34 31.07
C GLU A 182 -26.97 -23.03 30.29
N SER A 183 -25.74 -22.55 30.10
CA SER A 183 -25.45 -21.30 29.41
C SER A 183 -25.19 -21.57 27.92
N PHE A 184 -25.96 -20.94 27.05
CA PHE A 184 -25.74 -20.96 25.60
C PHE A 184 -25.33 -19.56 25.14
N LYS A 185 -24.25 -19.48 24.37
CA LYS A 185 -23.76 -18.24 23.76
C LYS A 185 -23.76 -18.42 22.24
N PRO A 186 -24.88 -18.15 21.55
CA PRO A 186 -24.87 -18.08 20.10
C PRO A 186 -24.06 -16.86 19.61
N ASP A 187 -23.45 -16.95 18.43
CA ASP A 187 -22.73 -15.83 17.81
C ASP A 187 -23.68 -14.65 17.57
N VAL A 188 -24.81 -14.92 16.90
CA VAL A 188 -25.87 -13.93 16.64
C VAL A 188 -27.27 -14.51 16.82
N VAL A 189 -28.16 -13.73 17.42
CA VAL A 189 -29.61 -13.95 17.41
C VAL A 189 -30.27 -12.89 16.56
N LEU A 190 -31.01 -13.31 15.54
CA LEU A 190 -31.80 -12.44 14.65
C LEU A 190 -33.28 -12.51 15.04
N HIS A 191 -33.86 -11.36 15.36
CA HIS A 191 -35.27 -11.21 15.72
C HIS A 191 -36.12 -10.95 14.49
N LEU A 192 -37.09 -11.82 14.25
CA LEU A 192 -38.07 -11.70 13.18
C LEU A 192 -39.40 -11.13 13.70
N PRO A 193 -40.25 -10.61 12.81
CA PRO A 193 -41.64 -10.32 13.13
C PRO A 193 -42.37 -11.53 13.74
N GLU A 194 -43.43 -11.26 14.50
CA GLU A 194 -44.22 -12.27 15.22
C GLU A 194 -43.49 -12.97 16.40
N GLY A 195 -42.37 -12.40 16.87
CA GLY A 195 -41.65 -12.90 18.03
C GLY A 195 -40.89 -14.20 17.77
N LYS A 196 -40.46 -14.42 16.52
CA LYS A 196 -39.64 -15.57 16.12
C LYS A 196 -38.16 -15.18 16.12
N ASP A 197 -37.29 -16.10 16.54
CA ASP A 197 -35.85 -15.88 16.57
C ASP A 197 -35.12 -16.89 15.66
N ILE A 198 -34.07 -16.43 14.99
CA ILE A 198 -33.13 -17.28 14.25
C ILE A 198 -31.76 -17.16 14.92
N ILE A 199 -31.15 -18.31 15.22
CA ILE A 199 -29.76 -18.39 15.70
C ILE A 199 -28.84 -18.57 14.49
N ILE A 200 -27.79 -17.76 14.40
CA ILE A 200 -26.80 -17.80 13.32
C ILE A 200 -25.42 -18.02 13.94
N ASP A 201 -24.69 -19.02 13.43
CA ASP A 201 -23.31 -19.35 13.80
C ASP A 201 -22.37 -19.01 12.62
N SER A 202 -21.28 -18.31 12.89
CA SER A 202 -20.31 -17.89 11.88
C SER A 202 -19.09 -18.80 11.93
N LYS A 203 -19.06 -19.81 11.07
CA LYS A 203 -17.88 -20.67 10.93
C LYS A 203 -16.99 -20.22 9.79
N VAL A 204 -15.74 -19.89 10.13
CA VAL A 204 -14.73 -19.46 9.15
C VAL A 204 -13.52 -20.37 9.25
N SER A 205 -13.06 -20.93 8.12
CA SER A 205 -11.83 -21.73 8.00
C SER A 205 -11.00 -21.30 6.78
N LEU A 206 -9.93 -20.51 6.97
CA LEU A 206 -9.14 -19.96 5.85
C LEU A 206 -7.81 -20.68 5.59
N LYS A 207 -7.45 -21.68 6.40
CA LYS A 207 -6.17 -22.40 6.28
C LYS A 207 -5.99 -23.06 4.92
N ALA A 208 -6.91 -23.94 4.53
CA ALA A 208 -6.85 -24.65 3.26
C ALA A 208 -6.98 -23.70 2.05
N TYR A 209 -7.74 -22.61 2.19
CA TYR A 209 -7.84 -21.58 1.15
C TYR A 209 -6.53 -20.82 0.94
N LYS A 210 -5.82 -20.44 2.03
CA LYS A 210 -4.49 -19.82 1.95
C LYS A 210 -3.49 -20.74 1.26
N GLU A 211 -3.46 -22.01 1.64
CA GLU A 211 -2.59 -23.01 1.02
C GLU A 211 -2.91 -23.20 -0.47
N TYR A 212 -4.19 -23.19 -0.85
CA TYR A 212 -4.61 -23.24 -2.25
C TYR A 212 -4.16 -22.01 -3.05
N ILE A 213 -4.31 -20.80 -2.50
CA ILE A 213 -3.87 -19.57 -3.18
C ILE A 213 -2.35 -19.58 -3.41
N ALA A 214 -1.59 -20.14 -2.48
CA ALA A 214 -0.15 -20.33 -2.62
C ALA A 214 0.21 -21.45 -3.63
N ASN A 215 -0.62 -22.50 -3.73
CA ASN A 215 -0.39 -23.65 -4.59
C ASN A 215 -1.64 -24.03 -5.41
N GLN A 216 -1.89 -23.23 -6.44
CA GLN A 216 -3.13 -23.26 -7.25
C GLN A 216 -3.32 -24.55 -8.07
N SER A 217 -2.28 -25.38 -8.18
CA SER A 217 -2.30 -26.65 -8.91
C SER A 217 -2.97 -27.78 -8.13
N ASN A 218 -3.13 -27.65 -6.81
CA ASN A 218 -3.66 -28.71 -5.97
C ASN A 218 -5.16 -28.50 -5.68
N SER A 219 -6.02 -29.11 -6.49
CA SER A 219 -7.48 -29.04 -6.34
C SER A 219 -8.03 -29.68 -5.05
N THR A 220 -7.24 -30.52 -4.36
CA THR A 220 -7.65 -31.12 -3.08
C THR A 220 -7.81 -30.08 -1.98
N LEU A 221 -7.02 -29.00 -2.01
CA LEU A 221 -7.07 -27.93 -1.01
C LEU A 221 -8.39 -27.13 -1.05
N LEU A 222 -9.03 -27.02 -2.22
CA LEU A 222 -10.38 -26.44 -2.31
C LEU A 222 -11.43 -27.36 -1.69
N SER A 223 -11.32 -28.67 -1.92
CA SER A 223 -12.21 -29.66 -1.30
C SER A 223 -12.10 -29.61 0.22
N ASP A 224 -10.88 -29.50 0.73
CA ASP A 224 -10.61 -29.44 2.17
C ASP A 224 -11.10 -28.11 2.78
N HIS A 225 -11.01 -27.00 2.06
CA HIS A 225 -11.60 -25.73 2.48
C HIS A 225 -13.12 -25.85 2.65
N VAL A 226 -13.82 -26.39 1.64
CA VAL A 226 -15.28 -26.56 1.69
C VAL A 226 -15.70 -27.50 2.82
N LYS A 227 -14.94 -28.55 3.13
CA LYS A 227 -15.23 -29.45 4.26
C LYS A 227 -14.99 -28.81 5.63
N SER A 228 -14.13 -27.80 5.68
CA SER A 228 -13.71 -27.16 6.94
C SER A 228 -14.64 -26.05 7.41
N ILE A 229 -15.49 -25.53 6.52
CA ILE A 229 -16.59 -24.60 6.83
C ILE A 229 -17.81 -25.46 7.13
#